data_AF-D7B6L5-F1
#
_entry.id   AF-D7B6L5-F1
#
_cell.length_a   1.000
_cell.length_b   1.000
_cell.length_c   1.000
_cell.angle_alpha   90.00
_cell.angle_beta   90.00
_cell.angle_gamma   90.00
#
_symmetry.space_group_name_H-M   'P 1'
#
loop_
_entity.id
_entity.type
_entity.pdbx_description
1 polymer ?
#
loop_
_entity_poly.entity_id
_entity_poly.type
_entity_poly.pdbx_seq_one_letter_code
_entity_poly.pdbx_strand_id
1 'polypeptide(L)'
;MREAVASALAELARRDERAADMARSALDTLAPEQEIERLNQHAVQRFCWFELPVRFHDRAEDRLFAVRALGNLFALLQLHRYAQICSAPETAALLTVYEGDHAAGLAMYERLMWESGVEPPDLPELTWGTAVGDAEILARDETASALELAITLGDVRPGKRGWRPAQERFARSFLTQPDNRGLSHLDRIREERVRAWLSSSAHPHRQRLWPLVGQIIAGADVPRGAEAAMAPLQRLLDLAAEGIALTQIGYISPGVVRQMCEDFGWRTTPEPPRSETDATQLIALHQALRGMRAVRRSGRRLVLTRRGRQLREDPEALWQAATETLCRTGGLDQAAAETLLGMLLARTPQGSGSHARRGESDVEAAERALTESGWVPAEPPAPSGRHAASHRRTAEAASDQVRALVMAVSWLLETLGLLTDDDGAGRRELTAPGRAFAIACLHQSAVAPRAVV
;
A
#
# COMPACT_ATOMS: atom_id res chain seq x y z
N MET A 1 -18.09 -34.32 -11.05
CA MET A 1 -17.31 -33.78 -12.18
C MET A 1 -16.14 -34.68 -12.60
N ARG A 2 -15.32 -35.25 -11.69
CA ARG A 2 -14.16 -36.10 -12.05
C ARG A 2 -14.44 -37.22 -13.08
N GLU A 3 -15.56 -37.93 -12.98
CA GLU A 3 -15.94 -38.95 -13.95
C GLU A 3 -16.20 -38.38 -15.36
N ALA A 4 -16.77 -37.17 -15.44
CA ALA A 4 -16.99 -36.49 -16.72
C ALA A 4 -15.65 -36.07 -17.35
N VAL A 5 -14.68 -35.64 -16.54
CA VAL A 5 -13.30 -35.35 -17.01
C VAL A 5 -12.64 -36.59 -17.56
N ALA A 6 -12.67 -37.70 -16.82
CA ALA A 6 -12.12 -38.96 -17.28
C ALA A 6 -12.76 -39.44 -18.59
N SER A 7 -14.09 -39.32 -18.70
CA SER A 7 -14.82 -39.68 -19.92
C SER A 7 -14.46 -38.78 -21.10
N ALA A 8 -14.38 -37.46 -20.89
CA ALA A 8 -13.99 -36.51 -21.93
C ALA A 8 -12.53 -36.70 -22.39
N LEU A 9 -11.61 -36.99 -21.48
CA LEU A 9 -10.22 -37.33 -21.81
C LEU A 9 -10.13 -38.66 -22.57
N ALA A 10 -10.92 -39.66 -22.22
CA ALA A 10 -10.99 -40.92 -22.97
C ALA A 10 -11.56 -40.71 -24.38
N GLU A 11 -12.58 -39.85 -24.54
CA GLU A 11 -13.10 -39.45 -25.84
C GLU A 11 -12.05 -38.73 -26.68
N LEU A 12 -11.29 -37.80 -26.07
CA LEU A 12 -10.22 -37.10 -26.75
C LEU A 12 -9.09 -38.07 -27.16
N ALA A 13 -8.71 -39.01 -26.29
CA ALA A 13 -7.66 -39.99 -26.55
C ALA A 13 -8.01 -40.94 -27.71
N ARG A 14 -9.30 -41.28 -27.86
CA ARG A 14 -9.79 -42.06 -29.02
C ARG A 14 -9.56 -41.35 -30.35
N ARG A 15 -9.51 -40.01 -30.35
CA ARG A 15 -9.30 -39.19 -31.56
C ARG A 15 -7.82 -38.87 -31.76
N ASP A 16 -7.15 -38.48 -30.68
CA ASP A 16 -5.74 -38.10 -30.64
C ASP A 16 -5.20 -38.28 -29.20
N GLU A 17 -4.38 -39.32 -29.01
CA GLU A 17 -3.77 -39.65 -27.72
C GLU A 17 -2.84 -38.54 -27.21
N ARG A 18 -2.06 -37.91 -28.11
CA ARG A 18 -1.15 -36.81 -27.76
C ARG A 18 -1.94 -35.58 -27.30
N ALA A 19 -3.07 -35.28 -27.96
CA ALA A 19 -3.94 -34.19 -27.54
C ALA A 19 -4.55 -34.45 -26.15
N ALA A 20 -4.95 -35.69 -25.86
CA ALA A 20 -5.51 -36.04 -24.56
C ALA A 20 -4.50 -35.87 -23.42
N ASP A 21 -3.25 -36.31 -23.61
CA ASP A 21 -2.21 -36.15 -22.61
C ASP A 21 -1.83 -34.69 -22.39
N MET A 22 -1.75 -33.91 -23.47
CA MET A 22 -1.48 -32.48 -23.37
C MET A 22 -2.61 -31.72 -22.67
N ALA A 23 -3.86 -32.04 -23.00
CA ALA A 23 -5.03 -31.44 -22.35
C ALA A 23 -5.11 -31.83 -20.86
N ARG A 24 -4.75 -33.07 -20.50
CA ARG A 24 -4.66 -33.50 -19.11
C ARG A 24 -3.60 -32.70 -18.35
N SER A 25 -2.39 -32.58 -18.89
CA SER A 25 -1.31 -31.83 -18.25
C SER A 25 -1.67 -30.34 -18.06
N ALA A 26 -2.29 -29.73 -19.07
CA ALA A 26 -2.78 -28.35 -18.98
C ALA A 26 -3.89 -28.21 -17.93
N LEU A 27 -4.85 -29.15 -17.90
CA LEU A 27 -5.94 -29.13 -16.92
C LEU A 27 -5.43 -29.33 -15.49
N ASP A 28 -4.48 -30.25 -15.26
CA ASP A 28 -3.90 -30.48 -13.93
C ASP A 28 -3.15 -29.25 -13.40
N THR A 29 -2.62 -28.41 -14.31
CA THR A 29 -2.01 -27.13 -13.95
C THR A 29 -3.08 -26.08 -13.58
N LEU A 30 -4.17 -26.02 -14.35
CA LEU A 30 -5.27 -25.06 -14.17
C LEU A 30 -6.18 -25.36 -12.97
N ALA A 31 -6.46 -26.64 -12.76
CA ALA A 31 -7.37 -27.14 -11.75
C ALA A 31 -6.76 -28.41 -11.13
N PRO A 32 -5.82 -28.24 -10.18
CA PRO A 32 -5.26 -29.35 -9.42
C PRO A 32 -6.39 -30.21 -8.82
N GLU A 33 -6.18 -31.53 -8.78
CA GLU A 33 -7.20 -32.51 -8.33
C GLU A 33 -8.51 -32.53 -9.15
N GLN A 34 -8.50 -31.90 -10.32
CA GLN A 34 -9.63 -31.82 -11.26
C GLN A 34 -10.86 -31.12 -10.65
N GLU A 35 -10.65 -30.12 -9.81
CA GLU A 35 -11.68 -29.26 -9.23
C GLU A 35 -12.20 -28.22 -10.24
N ILE A 36 -12.85 -28.70 -11.30
CA ILE A 36 -13.37 -27.86 -12.39
C ILE A 36 -14.39 -26.84 -11.88
N GLU A 37 -15.05 -27.10 -10.76
CA GLU A 37 -16.01 -26.17 -10.16
C GLU A 37 -15.36 -24.84 -9.71
N ARG A 38 -14.03 -24.82 -9.51
CA ARG A 38 -13.27 -23.60 -9.17
C ARG A 38 -12.73 -22.87 -10.39
N LEU A 39 -12.87 -23.45 -11.58
CA LEU A 39 -12.35 -22.87 -12.81
C LEU A 39 -13.16 -21.62 -13.20
N ASN A 40 -12.46 -20.52 -13.43
CA ASN A 40 -13.02 -19.26 -13.92
C ASN A 40 -12.27 -18.78 -15.17
N GLN A 41 -12.88 -17.83 -15.89
CA GLN A 41 -12.32 -17.22 -17.10
C GLN A 41 -10.97 -16.58 -16.85
N HIS A 42 -10.77 -15.92 -15.70
CA HIS A 42 -9.49 -15.29 -15.36
C HIS A 42 -8.35 -16.32 -15.28
N ALA A 43 -8.58 -17.46 -14.63
CA ALA A 43 -7.60 -18.55 -14.53
C ALA A 43 -7.27 -19.14 -15.92
N VAL A 44 -8.29 -19.39 -16.76
CA VAL A 44 -8.08 -19.89 -18.14
C VAL A 44 -7.30 -18.89 -18.98
N GLN A 45 -7.65 -17.60 -18.93
CA GLN A 45 -6.93 -16.53 -19.65
C GLN A 45 -5.48 -16.41 -19.17
N ARG A 46 -5.25 -16.36 -17.86
CA ARG A 46 -3.92 -16.31 -17.26
C ARG A 46 -3.06 -17.51 -17.67
N PHE A 47 -3.62 -18.71 -17.64
CA PHE A 47 -2.91 -19.91 -18.07
C PHE A 47 -2.53 -19.84 -19.55
N CYS A 48 -3.52 -19.61 -20.43
CA CYS A 48 -3.28 -19.59 -21.88
C CYS A 48 -2.34 -18.46 -22.31
N TRP A 49 -2.42 -17.29 -21.67
CA TRP A 49 -1.76 -16.07 -22.14
C TRP A 49 -0.48 -15.71 -21.37
N PHE A 50 -0.26 -16.26 -20.18
CA PHE A 50 0.93 -15.96 -19.37
C PHE A 50 1.67 -17.22 -18.93
N GLU A 51 0.99 -18.16 -18.26
CA GLU A 51 1.71 -19.32 -17.71
C GLU A 51 2.24 -20.25 -18.79
N LEU A 52 1.45 -20.49 -19.85
CA LEU A 52 1.88 -21.33 -20.95
C LEU A 52 3.12 -20.76 -21.66
N PRO A 53 3.17 -19.48 -22.10
CA PRO A 53 4.39 -18.91 -22.67
C PRO A 53 5.61 -18.85 -21.75
N VAL A 54 5.40 -18.66 -20.45
CA VAL A 54 6.48 -18.40 -19.48
C VAL A 54 7.05 -19.70 -18.91
N ARG A 55 6.19 -20.67 -18.59
CA ARG A 55 6.60 -21.92 -17.92
C ARG A 55 6.89 -23.03 -18.93
N PHE A 56 6.18 -23.06 -20.05
CA PHE A 56 6.30 -24.12 -21.05
C PHE A 56 7.13 -23.60 -22.23
N HIS A 57 8.43 -23.92 -22.22
CA HIS A 57 9.44 -23.36 -23.13
C HIS A 57 9.41 -23.97 -24.54
N ASP A 58 8.30 -24.59 -24.94
CA ASP A 58 8.13 -25.19 -26.26
C ASP A 58 7.92 -24.13 -27.35
N ARG A 59 8.04 -24.53 -28.62
CA ARG A 59 7.78 -23.67 -29.79
C ARG A 59 6.34 -23.16 -29.79
N ALA A 60 6.07 -22.05 -30.49
CA ALA A 60 4.70 -21.53 -30.58
C ALA A 60 3.70 -22.57 -31.12
N GLU A 61 4.14 -23.45 -32.03
CA GLU A 61 3.32 -24.56 -32.56
C GLU A 61 2.87 -25.54 -31.46
N ASP A 62 3.77 -25.91 -30.54
CA ASP A 62 3.45 -26.81 -29.43
C ASP A 62 2.54 -26.12 -28.40
N ARG A 63 2.76 -24.84 -28.13
CA ARG A 63 1.86 -24.03 -27.28
C ARG A 63 0.46 -23.95 -27.89
N LEU A 64 0.37 -23.68 -29.20
CA LEU A 64 -0.89 -23.67 -29.94
C LEU A 64 -1.57 -25.02 -29.92
N PHE A 65 -0.81 -26.12 -30.04
CA PHE A 65 -1.34 -27.47 -29.93
C PHE A 65 -1.92 -27.71 -28.52
N ALA A 66 -1.21 -27.32 -27.46
CA ALA A 66 -1.67 -27.44 -26.08
C ALA A 66 -2.96 -26.67 -25.82
N VAL A 67 -3.03 -25.40 -26.24
CA VAL A 67 -4.24 -24.59 -26.10
C VAL A 67 -5.41 -25.19 -26.89
N ARG A 68 -5.18 -25.68 -28.11
CA ARG A 68 -6.25 -26.33 -28.91
C ARG A 68 -6.75 -27.62 -28.26
N ALA A 69 -5.84 -28.44 -27.75
CA ALA A 69 -6.19 -29.68 -27.04
C ALA A 69 -7.03 -29.38 -25.79
N LEU A 70 -6.62 -28.38 -25.00
CA LEU A 70 -7.39 -27.90 -23.85
C LEU A 70 -8.77 -27.35 -24.26
N GLY A 71 -8.84 -26.56 -25.33
CA GLY A 71 -10.11 -26.04 -25.87
C GLY A 71 -11.07 -27.14 -26.30
N ASN A 72 -10.56 -28.22 -26.92
CA ASN A 72 -11.35 -29.40 -27.29
C ASN A 72 -11.88 -30.13 -26.05
N LEU A 73 -11.06 -30.28 -25.01
CA LEU A 73 -11.50 -30.86 -23.73
C LEU A 73 -12.61 -30.01 -23.10
N PHE A 74 -12.46 -28.69 -23.05
CA PHE A 74 -13.53 -27.80 -22.57
C PHE A 74 -14.81 -27.89 -23.39
N ALA A 75 -14.72 -28.05 -24.72
CA ALA A 75 -15.89 -28.25 -25.56
C ALA A 75 -16.62 -29.57 -25.25
N LEU A 76 -15.89 -30.66 -24.99
CA LEU A 76 -16.46 -31.95 -24.57
C LEU A 76 -17.14 -31.86 -23.20
N LEU A 77 -16.60 -31.03 -22.31
CA LEU A 77 -17.17 -30.74 -20.99
C LEU A 77 -18.28 -29.68 -21.01
N GLN A 78 -18.66 -29.18 -22.19
CA GLN A 78 -19.65 -28.10 -22.39
C GLN A 78 -19.27 -26.77 -21.72
N LEU A 79 -17.99 -26.56 -21.43
CA LEU A 79 -17.44 -25.31 -20.92
C LEU A 79 -17.12 -24.37 -22.09
N HIS A 80 -18.15 -24.03 -22.88
CA HIS A 80 -18.01 -23.38 -24.18
C HIS A 80 -17.30 -22.02 -24.11
N ARG A 81 -17.50 -21.24 -23.03
CA ARG A 81 -16.78 -19.98 -22.83
C ARG A 81 -15.27 -20.21 -22.74
N TYR A 82 -14.83 -21.22 -21.99
CA TYR A 82 -13.41 -21.51 -21.83
C TYR A 82 -12.81 -22.08 -23.13
N ALA A 83 -13.57 -22.91 -23.84
CA ALA A 83 -13.19 -23.36 -25.18
C ALA A 83 -13.02 -22.20 -26.19
N GLN A 84 -13.86 -21.16 -26.11
CA GLN A 84 -13.75 -19.96 -26.95
C GLN A 84 -12.47 -19.18 -26.66
N ILE A 85 -12.03 -19.08 -25.40
CA ILE A 85 -10.75 -18.43 -25.06
C ILE A 85 -9.59 -19.18 -25.72
N CYS A 86 -9.59 -20.51 -25.63
CA CYS A 86 -8.55 -21.33 -26.24
C CYS A 86 -8.51 -21.21 -27.77
N SER A 87 -9.67 -21.07 -28.42
CA SER A 87 -9.78 -20.99 -29.88
C SER A 87 -9.76 -19.56 -30.44
N ALA A 88 -9.68 -18.54 -29.58
CA ALA A 88 -9.73 -17.14 -29.98
C ALA A 88 -8.50 -16.75 -30.85
N PRO A 89 -8.69 -15.98 -31.94
CA PRO A 89 -7.59 -15.45 -32.74
C PRO A 89 -6.57 -14.66 -31.91
N GLU A 90 -7.02 -13.94 -30.89
CA GLU A 90 -6.21 -13.17 -29.96
C GLU A 90 -5.24 -14.07 -29.17
N THR A 91 -5.69 -15.25 -28.75
CA THR A 91 -4.85 -16.24 -28.07
C THR A 91 -3.72 -16.72 -28.98
N ALA A 92 -4.05 -17.05 -30.24
CA ALA A 92 -3.03 -17.48 -31.19
C ALA A 92 -2.02 -16.37 -31.51
N ALA A 93 -2.51 -15.14 -31.75
CA ALA A 93 -1.67 -13.99 -32.02
C ALA A 93 -0.72 -13.68 -30.85
N LEU A 94 -1.21 -13.72 -29.62
CA LEU A 94 -0.41 -13.50 -28.42
C LEU A 94 0.71 -14.53 -28.28
N LEU A 95 0.42 -15.82 -28.51
CA LEU A 95 1.43 -16.88 -28.42
C LEU A 95 2.55 -16.70 -29.46
N THR A 96 2.20 -16.23 -30.66
CA THR A 96 3.19 -15.88 -31.70
C THR A 96 4.01 -14.66 -31.32
N VAL A 97 3.41 -13.62 -30.72
CA VAL A 97 4.15 -12.44 -30.26
C VAL A 97 5.18 -12.84 -29.19
N TYR A 98 4.82 -13.71 -28.24
CA TYR A 98 5.74 -14.21 -27.22
C TYR A 98 6.97 -14.95 -27.76
N GLU A 99 6.87 -15.56 -28.95
CA GLU A 99 7.99 -16.24 -29.60
C GLU A 99 9.02 -15.25 -30.18
N GLY A 100 8.54 -14.11 -30.69
CA GLY A 100 9.40 -13.07 -31.28
C GLY A 100 9.90 -12.04 -30.26
N ASP A 101 9.05 -11.62 -29.33
CA ASP A 101 9.34 -10.59 -28.33
C ASP A 101 8.53 -10.82 -27.05
N HIS A 102 9.24 -11.23 -25.98
CA HIS A 102 8.65 -11.48 -24.68
C HIS A 102 7.98 -10.26 -24.05
N ALA A 103 8.58 -9.07 -24.19
CA ALA A 103 8.04 -7.85 -23.60
C ALA A 103 6.79 -7.38 -24.33
N ALA A 104 6.77 -7.48 -25.66
CA ALA A 104 5.57 -7.22 -26.46
C ALA A 104 4.45 -8.23 -26.13
N GLY A 105 4.81 -9.50 -25.90
CA GLY A 105 3.86 -10.53 -25.48
C GLY A 105 3.22 -10.21 -24.14
N LEU A 106 4.02 -9.81 -23.15
CA LEU A 106 3.55 -9.41 -21.83
C LEU A 106 2.63 -8.18 -21.89
N ALA A 107 2.99 -7.17 -22.67
CA ALA A 107 2.15 -5.98 -22.86
C ALA A 107 0.81 -6.32 -23.55
N MET A 108 0.81 -7.27 -24.50
CA MET A 108 -0.41 -7.76 -25.13
C MET A 108 -1.28 -8.56 -24.16
N TYR A 109 -0.68 -9.42 -23.34
CA TYR A 109 -1.35 -10.13 -22.25
C TYR A 109 -2.05 -9.17 -21.28
N GLU A 110 -1.32 -8.19 -20.75
CA GLU A 110 -1.87 -7.21 -19.81
C GLU A 110 -3.06 -6.45 -20.42
N ARG A 111 -2.95 -6.07 -21.69
CA ARG A 111 -4.04 -5.41 -22.43
C ARG A 111 -5.26 -6.32 -22.57
N LEU A 112 -5.09 -7.57 -22.98
CA LEU A 112 -6.22 -8.50 -23.17
C LEU A 112 -6.90 -8.87 -21.85
N MET A 113 -6.13 -9.08 -20.77
CA MET A 113 -6.67 -9.26 -19.42
C MET A 113 -7.44 -8.04 -18.97
N TRP A 114 -6.90 -6.85 -19.21
CA TRP A 114 -7.57 -5.60 -18.89
C TRP A 114 -8.90 -5.50 -19.67
N GLU A 115 -8.90 -5.74 -20.98
CA GLU A 115 -10.07 -5.66 -21.87
C GLU A 115 -11.17 -6.70 -21.55
N SER A 116 -10.81 -7.86 -21.00
CA SER A 116 -11.78 -8.94 -20.71
C SER A 116 -12.76 -8.59 -19.58
N GLY A 117 -12.34 -7.71 -18.66
CA GLY A 117 -13.15 -7.24 -17.54
C GLY A 117 -13.33 -8.24 -16.39
N VAL A 118 -12.69 -9.41 -16.47
CA VAL A 118 -12.67 -10.38 -15.36
C VAL A 118 -11.52 -10.16 -14.37
N GLU A 119 -10.49 -9.38 -14.75
CA GLU A 119 -9.44 -8.95 -13.82
C GLU A 119 -10.05 -8.05 -12.73
N PRO A 120 -9.95 -8.42 -11.44
CA PRO A 120 -10.38 -7.55 -10.35
C PRO A 120 -9.66 -6.19 -10.41
N PRO A 121 -10.38 -5.06 -10.48
CA PRO A 121 -9.75 -3.74 -10.52
C PRO A 121 -9.17 -3.37 -9.16
N ASP A 122 -8.16 -2.49 -9.16
CA ASP A 122 -7.77 -1.78 -7.95
C ASP A 122 -8.90 -0.86 -7.48
N LEU A 123 -9.03 -0.74 -6.16
CA LEU A 123 -9.99 0.11 -5.48
C LEU A 123 -9.26 1.10 -4.57
N PRO A 124 -9.87 2.25 -4.24
CA PRO A 124 -9.34 3.15 -3.21
C PRO A 124 -9.03 2.47 -1.87
N GLU A 125 -9.81 1.45 -1.51
CA GLU A 125 -9.66 0.69 -0.27
C GLU A 125 -8.67 -0.48 -0.38
N LEU A 126 -8.33 -0.91 -1.60
CA LEU A 126 -7.51 -2.08 -1.87
C LEU A 126 -6.78 -1.94 -3.20
N THR A 127 -5.45 -1.88 -3.14
CA THR A 127 -4.58 -2.15 -4.29
C THR A 127 -4.10 -3.59 -4.20
N TRP A 128 -4.24 -4.34 -5.28
CA TRP A 128 -3.81 -5.73 -5.35
C TRP A 128 -2.28 -5.82 -5.34
N GLY A 129 -1.74 -6.68 -4.47
CA GLY A 129 -0.31 -6.92 -4.34
C GLY A 129 0.23 -7.85 -5.42
N THR A 130 1.57 -7.86 -5.56
CA THR A 130 2.30 -8.84 -6.37
C THR A 130 2.78 -10.02 -5.54
N ALA A 131 3.11 -9.80 -4.26
CA ALA A 131 3.30 -10.86 -3.26
C ALA A 131 2.01 -11.00 -2.43
N VAL A 132 1.18 -11.98 -2.82
CA VAL A 132 -0.15 -12.23 -2.28
C VAL A 132 -0.10 -13.36 -1.24
N GLY A 133 -0.80 -13.20 -0.12
CA GLY A 133 -1.07 -14.32 0.79
C GLY A 133 -2.36 -15.04 0.39
N ASP A 134 -2.67 -16.13 1.09
CA ASP A 134 -3.78 -17.03 0.77
C ASP A 134 -5.14 -16.32 0.75
N ALA A 135 -5.39 -15.40 1.69
CA ALA A 135 -6.64 -14.64 1.74
C ALA A 135 -6.80 -13.70 0.55
N GLU A 136 -5.71 -13.05 0.13
CA GLU A 136 -5.71 -12.18 -1.04
C GLU A 136 -5.83 -12.96 -2.35
N ILE A 137 -5.16 -14.11 -2.48
CA ILE A 137 -5.33 -15.03 -3.62
C ILE A 137 -6.79 -15.45 -3.74
N LEU A 138 -7.36 -15.98 -2.65
CA LEU A 138 -8.73 -16.46 -2.63
C LEU A 138 -9.72 -15.35 -3.00
N ALA A 139 -9.58 -14.17 -2.40
CA ALA A 139 -10.45 -13.04 -2.70
C ALA A 139 -10.33 -12.57 -4.15
N ARG A 140 -9.14 -12.61 -4.75
CA ARG A 140 -8.92 -12.27 -6.16
C ARG A 140 -9.65 -13.25 -7.07
N ASP A 141 -9.49 -14.55 -6.81
CA ASP A 141 -10.11 -15.61 -7.61
C ASP A 141 -11.64 -15.60 -7.49
N GLU A 142 -12.17 -15.42 -6.28
CA GLU A 142 -13.61 -15.32 -6.04
C GLU A 142 -14.20 -14.05 -6.67
N THR A 143 -13.49 -12.92 -6.61
CA THR A 143 -13.91 -11.68 -7.27
C THR A 143 -13.90 -11.82 -8.79
N ALA A 144 -12.89 -12.47 -9.36
CA ALA A 144 -12.82 -12.74 -10.79
C ALA A 144 -13.98 -13.64 -11.26
N SER A 145 -14.31 -14.67 -10.47
CA SER A 145 -15.45 -15.55 -10.72
C SER A 145 -16.78 -14.79 -10.63
N ALA A 146 -16.94 -13.90 -9.66
CA ALA A 146 -18.13 -13.06 -9.52
C ALA A 146 -18.27 -12.06 -10.68
N LEU A 147 -17.16 -11.44 -11.12
CA LEU A 147 -17.13 -10.56 -12.28
C LEU A 147 -17.50 -11.29 -13.57
N GLU A 148 -16.99 -12.51 -13.75
CA GLU A 148 -17.37 -13.36 -14.87
C GLU A 148 -18.89 -13.62 -14.90
N LEU A 149 -19.49 -13.94 -13.76
CA LEU A 149 -20.94 -14.13 -13.66
C LEU A 149 -21.68 -12.83 -14.01
N ALA A 150 -21.26 -11.69 -13.46
CA ALA A 150 -21.84 -10.38 -13.76
C ALA A 150 -21.75 -10.01 -15.25
N ILE A 151 -20.67 -10.40 -15.92
CA ILE A 151 -20.51 -10.21 -17.37
C ILE A 151 -21.50 -11.10 -18.14
N THR A 152 -21.68 -12.35 -17.70
CA THR A 152 -22.66 -13.29 -18.28
C THR A 152 -24.08 -12.75 -18.18
N LEU A 153 -24.44 -12.19 -17.02
CA LEU A 153 -25.76 -11.62 -16.77
C LEU A 153 -25.93 -10.25 -17.45
N GLY A 154 -24.83 -9.62 -17.87
CA GLY A 154 -24.82 -8.33 -18.56
C GLY A 154 -24.89 -7.12 -17.64
N ASP A 155 -24.65 -7.30 -16.33
CA ASP A 155 -24.53 -6.23 -15.33
C ASP A 155 -23.24 -5.43 -15.52
N VAL A 156 -22.17 -6.13 -15.92
CA VAL A 156 -20.91 -5.53 -16.39
C VAL A 156 -20.76 -5.84 -17.88
N ARG A 157 -20.51 -4.82 -18.70
CA ARG A 157 -20.43 -4.97 -20.17
C ARG A 157 -19.09 -4.47 -20.69
N PRO A 158 -18.03 -5.31 -20.69
CA PRO A 158 -16.72 -4.93 -21.20
C PRO A 158 -16.81 -4.30 -22.60
N GLY A 159 -16.04 -3.23 -22.81
CA GLY A 159 -16.04 -2.46 -24.06
C GLY A 159 -17.21 -1.49 -24.29
N LYS A 160 -18.25 -1.46 -23.42
CA LYS A 160 -19.36 -0.49 -23.52
C LYS A 160 -19.10 0.76 -22.67
N ARG A 161 -19.63 1.92 -23.06
CA ARG A 161 -19.45 3.16 -22.28
C ARG A 161 -19.88 2.97 -20.81
N GLY A 162 -18.99 3.34 -19.87
CA GLY A 162 -19.27 3.31 -18.42
C GLY A 162 -19.02 1.97 -17.73
N TRP A 163 -18.49 0.97 -18.44
CA TRP A 163 -18.29 -0.37 -17.89
C TRP A 163 -17.22 -0.45 -16.78
N ARG A 164 -16.18 0.38 -16.82
CA ARG A 164 -15.12 0.42 -15.80
C ARG A 164 -15.64 0.84 -14.43
N PRO A 165 -16.34 1.99 -14.30
CA PRO A 165 -17.04 2.30 -13.05
C PRO A 165 -18.04 1.23 -12.61
N ALA A 166 -18.67 0.50 -13.53
CA ALA A 166 -19.59 -0.59 -13.16
C ALA A 166 -18.83 -1.79 -12.59
N GLN A 167 -17.70 -2.17 -13.20
CA GLN A 167 -16.78 -3.19 -12.72
C GLN A 167 -16.26 -2.86 -11.32
N GLU A 168 -15.76 -1.64 -11.11
CA GLU A 168 -15.28 -1.15 -9.80
C GLU A 168 -16.38 -1.20 -8.73
N ARG A 169 -17.59 -0.73 -9.04
CA ARG A 169 -18.72 -0.78 -8.10
C ARG A 169 -19.09 -2.21 -7.74
N PHE A 170 -19.12 -3.10 -8.73
CA PHE A 170 -19.42 -4.52 -8.50
C PHE A 170 -18.35 -5.17 -7.61
N ALA A 171 -17.07 -5.03 -7.98
CA ALA A 171 -15.95 -5.58 -7.22
C ALA A 171 -15.92 -5.04 -5.78
N ARG A 172 -16.13 -3.73 -5.59
CA ARG A 172 -16.24 -3.12 -4.25
C ARG A 172 -17.38 -3.73 -3.45
N SER A 173 -18.57 -3.84 -4.04
CA SER A 173 -19.73 -4.43 -3.35
C SER A 173 -19.46 -5.87 -2.93
N PHE A 174 -18.84 -6.67 -3.80
CA PHE A 174 -18.50 -8.06 -3.51
C PHE A 174 -17.47 -8.17 -2.38
N LEU A 175 -16.38 -7.40 -2.47
CA LEU A 175 -15.27 -7.46 -1.50
C LEU A 175 -15.63 -6.96 -0.10
N THR A 176 -16.61 -6.05 -0.01
CA THR A 176 -17.06 -5.44 1.25
C THR A 176 -18.29 -6.12 1.84
N GLN A 177 -18.91 -7.05 1.13
CA GLN A 177 -20.07 -7.78 1.64
C GLN A 177 -19.62 -8.74 2.75
N PRO A 178 -20.21 -8.65 3.95
CA PRO A 178 -19.88 -9.56 5.04
C PRO A 178 -20.46 -10.95 4.79
N ASP A 179 -19.70 -11.97 5.18
CA ASP A 179 -20.15 -13.36 5.22
C ASP A 179 -21.08 -13.64 6.41
N ASN A 180 -21.43 -14.92 6.61
CA ASN A 180 -22.23 -15.38 7.75
C ASN A 180 -21.55 -15.21 9.13
N ARG A 181 -20.25 -14.89 9.15
CA ARG A 181 -19.47 -14.58 10.36
C ARG A 181 -19.30 -13.07 10.55
N GLY A 182 -19.85 -12.25 9.65
CA GLY A 182 -19.76 -10.80 9.70
C GLY A 182 -18.47 -10.22 9.13
N LEU A 183 -17.62 -11.03 8.48
CA LEU A 183 -16.35 -10.58 7.90
C LEU A 183 -16.43 -10.53 6.39
N SER A 184 -15.93 -9.45 5.80
CA SER A 184 -15.83 -9.32 4.34
C SER A 184 -14.50 -9.89 3.82
N HIS A 185 -14.38 -10.07 2.50
CA HIS A 185 -13.09 -10.44 1.88
C HIS A 185 -12.02 -9.40 2.18
N LEU A 186 -12.39 -8.11 2.16
CA LEU A 186 -11.49 -7.02 2.47
C LEU A 186 -10.94 -7.10 3.91
N ASP A 187 -11.78 -7.48 4.88
CA ASP A 187 -11.34 -7.65 6.27
C ASP A 187 -10.31 -8.77 6.43
N ARG A 188 -10.50 -9.88 5.71
CA ARG A 188 -9.56 -11.01 5.70
C ARG A 188 -8.22 -10.62 5.07
N ILE A 189 -8.24 -9.89 3.96
CA ILE A 189 -7.02 -9.37 3.32
C ILE A 189 -6.29 -8.42 4.28
N ARG A 190 -7.01 -7.50 4.93
CA ARG A 190 -6.43 -6.58 5.92
C ARG A 190 -5.79 -7.33 7.08
N GLU A 191 -6.48 -8.32 7.64
CA GLU A 191 -5.94 -9.16 8.72
C GLU A 191 -4.66 -9.87 8.29
N GLU A 192 -4.66 -10.52 7.13
CA GLU A 192 -3.48 -11.21 6.59
C GLU A 192 -2.31 -10.25 6.36
N ARG A 193 -2.56 -9.11 5.72
CA ARG A 193 -1.53 -8.11 5.43
C ARG A 193 -0.93 -7.55 6.71
N VAL A 194 -1.75 -7.19 7.70
CA VAL A 194 -1.26 -6.68 9.00
C VAL A 194 -0.42 -7.73 9.72
N ARG A 195 -0.89 -8.98 9.81
CA ARG A 195 -0.14 -10.03 10.50
C ARG A 195 1.23 -10.28 9.84
N ALA A 196 1.27 -10.33 8.52
CA ALA A 196 2.54 -10.51 7.81
C ALA A 196 3.45 -9.28 7.88
N TRP A 197 2.88 -8.07 7.84
CA TRP A 197 3.62 -6.82 8.02
C TRP A 197 4.30 -6.79 9.39
N LEU A 198 3.60 -7.20 10.44
CA LEU A 198 4.15 -7.34 11.78
C LEU A 198 5.23 -8.44 11.84
N SER A 199 5.02 -9.57 11.16
CA SER A 199 5.95 -10.71 11.11
C SER A 199 7.16 -10.52 10.19
N SER A 200 7.28 -9.39 9.50
CA SER A 200 8.31 -9.18 8.49
C SER A 200 9.73 -9.23 9.10
N SER A 201 10.56 -10.16 8.61
CA SER A 201 11.96 -10.26 9.01
C SER A 201 12.81 -9.07 8.56
N ALA A 202 12.42 -8.39 7.48
CA ALA A 202 13.07 -7.17 7.00
C ALA A 202 12.83 -5.95 7.91
N HIS A 203 11.83 -6.01 8.80
CA HIS A 203 11.45 -4.92 9.69
C HIS A 203 11.24 -5.43 11.13
N PRO A 204 12.29 -5.89 11.84
CA PRO A 204 12.14 -6.54 13.16
C PRO A 204 11.48 -5.66 14.22
N HIS A 205 11.60 -4.33 14.11
CA HIS A 205 10.99 -3.38 15.06
C HIS A 205 9.46 -3.53 15.15
N ARG A 206 8.81 -4.01 14.08
CA ARG A 206 7.35 -4.19 14.01
C ARG A 206 6.84 -5.30 14.94
N GLN A 207 7.69 -6.23 15.36
CA GLN A 207 7.27 -7.26 16.34
C GLN A 207 6.78 -6.64 17.65
N ARG A 208 7.30 -5.47 18.03
CA ARG A 208 6.88 -4.74 19.24
C ARG A 208 5.43 -4.22 19.15
N LEU A 209 4.86 -4.19 17.95
CA LEU A 209 3.50 -3.70 17.69
C LEU A 209 2.44 -4.80 17.78
N TRP A 210 2.81 -6.05 18.05
CA TRP A 210 1.87 -7.17 18.18
C TRP A 210 0.69 -6.92 19.13
N PRO A 211 0.88 -6.28 20.31
CA PRO A 211 -0.23 -5.97 21.21
C PRO A 211 -1.31 -5.05 20.59
N LEU A 212 -0.98 -4.34 19.50
CA LEU A 212 -1.87 -3.42 18.80
C LEU A 212 -2.54 -4.05 17.57
N VAL A 213 -2.32 -5.34 17.28
CA VAL A 213 -2.78 -6.01 16.05
C VAL A 213 -4.26 -5.78 15.75
N GLY A 214 -5.15 -5.91 16.73
CA GLY A 214 -6.58 -5.69 16.53
C GLY A 214 -6.94 -4.24 16.17
N GLN A 215 -6.24 -3.26 16.77
CA GLN A 215 -6.44 -1.84 16.47
C GLN A 215 -5.89 -1.49 15.08
N ILE A 216 -4.74 -2.05 14.70
CA ILE A 216 -4.13 -1.83 13.39
C ILE A 216 -5.00 -2.47 12.29
N ILE A 217 -5.57 -3.66 12.51
CA ILE A 217 -6.50 -4.29 11.56
C ILE A 217 -7.75 -3.42 11.36
N ALA A 218 -8.37 -2.99 12.46
CA ALA A 218 -9.58 -2.18 12.41
C ALA A 218 -9.34 -0.81 11.75
N GLY A 219 -8.14 -0.25 11.90
CA GLY A 219 -7.85 1.11 11.48
C GLY A 219 -8.57 2.13 12.36
N ALA A 220 -8.64 3.37 11.88
CA ALA A 220 -9.33 4.44 12.57
C ALA A 220 -10.08 5.31 11.57
N ASP A 221 -11.35 5.59 11.88
CA ASP A 221 -12.13 6.61 11.19
C ASP A 221 -11.61 8.02 11.52
N VAL A 222 -12.06 9.01 10.74
CA VAL A 222 -11.73 10.40 11.01
C VAL A 222 -12.35 10.83 12.35
N PRO A 223 -11.54 11.19 13.36
CA PRO A 223 -12.04 11.46 14.71
C PRO A 223 -12.78 12.80 14.77
N ARG A 224 -13.71 12.92 15.73
CA ARG A 224 -14.22 14.24 16.14
C ARG A 224 -13.04 15.07 16.66
N GLY A 225 -12.80 16.23 16.06
CA GLY A 225 -11.62 17.07 16.34
C GLY A 225 -10.50 16.98 15.30
N ALA A 226 -10.65 16.18 14.25
CA ALA A 226 -9.71 16.16 13.12
C ALA A 226 -9.48 17.55 12.51
N GLU A 227 -10.55 18.35 12.35
CA GLU A 227 -10.45 19.71 11.82
C GLU A 227 -9.54 20.61 12.66
N ALA A 228 -9.68 20.56 14.00
CA ALA A 228 -8.83 21.32 14.91
C ALA A 228 -7.36 20.87 14.83
N ALA A 229 -7.12 19.56 14.76
CA ALA A 229 -5.77 19.02 14.61
C ALA A 229 -5.14 19.39 13.25
N MET A 230 -5.94 19.47 12.19
CA MET A 230 -5.49 19.83 10.83
C MET A 230 -5.44 21.34 10.60
N ALA A 231 -5.91 22.17 11.53
CA ALA A 231 -5.96 23.63 11.38
C ALA A 231 -4.60 24.26 10.98
N PRO A 232 -3.43 23.82 11.50
CA PRO A 232 -2.13 24.33 11.06
C PRO A 232 -1.82 24.03 9.58
N LEU A 233 -2.18 22.84 9.09
CA LEU A 233 -2.01 22.47 7.67
C LEU A 233 -2.99 23.26 6.79
N GLN A 234 -4.25 23.36 7.21
CA GLN A 234 -5.29 24.12 6.52
C GLN A 234 -4.87 25.59 6.35
N ARG A 235 -4.39 26.21 7.43
CA ARG A 235 -3.93 27.60 7.41
C ARG A 235 -2.78 27.82 6.44
N LEU A 236 -1.81 26.91 6.41
CA LEU A 236 -0.68 27.00 5.48
C LEU A 236 -1.12 26.78 4.02
N LEU A 237 -2.13 25.94 3.77
CA LEU A 237 -2.75 25.78 2.44
C LEU A 237 -3.49 27.04 1.99
N ASP A 238 -4.19 27.73 2.91
CA ASP A 238 -4.87 28.99 2.61
C ASP A 238 -3.86 30.07 2.19
N LEU A 239 -2.77 30.22 2.95
CA LEU A 239 -1.68 31.13 2.59
C LEU A 239 -1.02 30.74 1.26
N ALA A 240 -0.83 29.44 1.00
CA ALA A 240 -0.26 28.95 -0.26
C ALA A 240 -1.19 29.17 -1.47
N ALA A 241 -2.49 29.38 -1.26
CA ALA A 241 -3.42 29.72 -2.33
C ALA A 241 -3.18 31.13 -2.88
N GLU A 242 -2.80 32.06 -2.01
CA GLU A 242 -2.36 33.42 -2.38
C GLU A 242 -0.91 33.42 -2.89
N GLY A 243 -0.18 32.33 -2.65
CA GLY A 243 1.19 32.10 -3.08
C GLY A 243 2.20 32.68 -2.09
N ILE A 244 2.74 31.84 -1.22
CA ILE A 244 3.69 32.26 -0.18
C ILE A 244 5.03 32.64 -0.82
N ALA A 245 5.57 33.80 -0.46
CA ALA A 245 6.91 34.20 -0.90
C ALA A 245 7.98 33.32 -0.24
N LEU A 246 8.96 32.89 -1.04
CA LEU A 246 10.12 32.13 -0.60
C LEU A 246 11.39 33.00 -0.58
N THR A 247 12.29 32.68 0.34
CA THR A 247 13.66 33.21 0.37
C THR A 247 14.46 32.70 -0.83
N GLN A 248 15.69 33.22 -1.05
CA GLN A 248 16.56 32.74 -2.13
C GLN A 248 16.84 31.23 -2.05
N ILE A 249 17.01 30.72 -0.82
CA ILE A 249 17.35 29.32 -0.54
C ILE A 249 16.08 28.43 -0.54
N GLY A 250 14.89 29.03 -0.60
CA GLY A 250 13.62 28.31 -0.71
C GLY A 250 12.85 28.12 0.60
N TYR A 251 13.28 28.77 1.68
CA TYR A 251 12.53 28.83 2.93
C TYR A 251 11.31 29.75 2.83
N ILE A 252 10.30 29.49 3.63
CA ILE A 252 9.12 30.35 3.80
C ILE A 252 9.56 31.71 4.33
N SER A 253 8.96 32.79 3.79
CA SER A 253 9.29 34.15 4.19
C SER A 253 9.07 34.40 5.71
N PRO A 254 9.94 35.16 6.38
CA PRO A 254 9.83 35.41 7.83
C PRO A 254 8.51 36.05 8.27
N GLY A 255 7.83 36.78 7.38
CA GLY A 255 6.50 37.34 7.66
C GLY A 255 5.46 36.26 7.89
N VAL A 256 5.42 35.25 7.01
CA VAL A 256 4.53 34.09 7.16
C VAL A 256 4.92 33.23 8.36
N VAL A 257 6.24 33.07 8.63
CA VAL A 257 6.71 32.34 9.82
C VAL A 257 6.16 32.98 11.09
N ARG A 258 6.29 34.30 11.24
CA ARG A 258 5.77 35.03 12.41
C ARG A 258 4.25 34.94 12.52
N GLN A 259 3.54 35.10 11.40
CA GLN A 259 2.08 34.99 11.37
C GLN A 259 1.61 33.61 11.84
N MET A 260 2.23 32.53 11.37
CA MET A 260 1.89 31.16 11.81
C MET A 260 2.20 30.95 13.29
N CYS A 261 3.32 31.46 13.79
CA CYS A 261 3.67 31.33 15.22
C CYS A 261 2.68 32.09 16.11
N GLU A 262 2.21 33.26 15.67
CA GLU A 262 1.18 34.05 16.35
C GLU A 262 -0.18 33.34 16.31
N ASP A 263 -0.63 32.90 15.13
CA ASP A 263 -1.92 32.22 14.92
C ASP A 263 -2.09 30.98 15.83
N PHE A 264 -1.01 30.25 16.11
CA PHE A 264 -1.02 29.00 16.89
C PHE A 264 -0.26 29.05 18.22
N GLY A 265 0.22 30.23 18.63
CA GLY A 265 0.94 30.42 19.90
C GLY A 265 2.24 29.61 20.04
N TRP A 266 2.92 29.34 18.93
CA TRP A 266 4.16 28.54 18.94
C TRP A 266 5.33 29.35 19.48
N ARG A 267 6.05 28.77 20.44
CA ARG A 267 7.29 29.34 20.97
C ARG A 267 8.44 29.06 20.02
N THR A 268 9.25 30.09 19.75
CA THR A 268 10.44 29.97 18.90
C THR A 268 11.66 30.50 19.64
N THR A 269 12.85 30.18 19.13
CA THR A 269 14.09 30.78 19.62
C THR A 269 14.99 31.05 18.42
N PRO A 270 15.29 32.32 18.09
CA PRO A 270 14.90 33.55 18.80
C PRO A 270 13.41 33.90 18.70
N GLU A 271 12.95 34.83 19.55
CA GLU A 271 11.60 35.42 19.51
C GLU A 271 11.73 36.94 19.27
N PRO A 272 11.21 37.48 18.14
CA PRO A 272 10.49 36.79 17.08
C PRO A 272 11.42 35.95 16.16
N PRO A 273 10.90 34.91 15.48
CA PRO A 273 11.68 34.09 14.57
C PRO A 273 12.15 34.89 13.35
N ARG A 274 13.38 34.63 12.92
CA ARG A 274 14.05 35.32 11.81
C ARG A 274 13.91 34.55 10.50
N SER A 275 13.72 33.24 10.56
CA SER A 275 13.55 32.37 9.41
C SER A 275 12.76 31.10 9.75
N GLU A 276 12.44 30.29 8.74
CA GLU A 276 11.78 29.00 8.92
C GLU A 276 12.56 28.04 9.83
N THR A 277 13.90 28.13 9.85
CA THR A 277 14.73 27.25 10.70
C THR A 277 14.58 27.52 12.19
N ASP A 278 14.04 28.69 12.56
CA ASP A 278 13.79 29.07 13.96
C ASP A 278 12.43 28.55 14.47
N ALA A 279 11.62 27.96 13.58
CA ALA A 279 10.28 27.43 13.86
C ALA A 279 10.17 25.98 13.31
N THR A 280 10.57 25.01 14.12
CA THR A 280 10.54 23.57 13.76
C THR A 280 9.15 23.09 13.35
N GLN A 281 8.10 23.68 13.94
CA GLN A 281 6.70 23.42 13.60
C GLN A 281 6.43 23.70 12.12
N LEU A 282 6.94 24.83 11.60
CA LEU A 282 6.70 25.20 10.21
C LEU A 282 7.50 24.33 9.25
N ILE A 283 8.72 23.91 9.63
CA ILE A 283 9.51 22.93 8.85
C ILE A 283 8.71 21.63 8.71
N ALA A 284 8.16 21.11 9.82
CA ALA A 284 7.37 19.88 9.82
C ALA A 284 6.13 19.99 8.91
N LEU A 285 5.37 21.09 9.00
CA LEU A 285 4.20 21.33 8.15
C LEU A 285 4.58 21.47 6.67
N HIS A 286 5.65 22.21 6.36
CA HIS A 286 6.11 22.40 5.00
C HIS A 286 6.59 21.07 4.39
N GLN A 287 7.29 20.24 5.16
CA GLN A 287 7.68 18.89 4.74
C GLN A 287 6.45 17.99 4.52
N ALA A 288 5.47 18.01 5.42
CA ALA A 288 4.23 17.25 5.27
C ALA A 288 3.45 17.65 4.01
N LEU A 289 3.27 18.95 3.74
CA LEU A 289 2.61 19.45 2.53
C LEU A 289 3.36 19.06 1.24
N ARG A 290 4.69 19.00 1.29
CA ARG A 290 5.51 18.52 0.16
C ARG A 290 5.38 17.01 -0.03
N GLY A 291 5.36 16.23 1.06
CA GLY A 291 5.12 14.78 1.05
C GLY A 291 3.76 14.43 0.44
N MET A 292 2.72 15.18 0.80
CA MET A 292 1.38 15.09 0.20
C MET A 292 1.31 15.59 -1.26
N ARG A 293 2.39 16.18 -1.79
CA ARG A 293 2.42 16.87 -3.09
C ARG A 293 1.33 17.95 -3.21
N ALA A 294 0.94 18.54 -2.08
CA ALA A 294 -0.09 19.58 -2.00
C ALA A 294 0.42 20.94 -2.50
N VAL A 295 1.72 21.18 -2.32
CA VAL A 295 2.39 22.43 -2.71
C VAL A 295 3.54 22.16 -3.67
N ARG A 296 3.88 23.16 -4.47
CA ARG A 296 5.07 23.15 -5.33
C ARG A 296 5.73 24.51 -5.37
N ARG A 297 7.02 24.54 -5.68
CA ARG A 297 7.74 25.78 -5.97
C ARG A 297 7.42 26.26 -7.38
N SER A 298 7.06 27.52 -7.52
CA SER A 298 6.95 28.24 -8.79
C SER A 298 7.75 29.53 -8.69
N GLY A 299 8.94 29.55 -9.30
CA GLY A 299 9.90 30.64 -9.14
C GLY A 299 10.31 30.84 -7.67
N ARG A 300 9.99 32.00 -7.11
CA ARG A 300 10.22 32.37 -5.70
C ARG A 300 8.94 32.29 -4.86
N ARG A 301 7.96 31.49 -5.26
CA ARG A 301 6.71 31.30 -4.52
C ARG A 301 6.42 29.82 -4.29
N LEU A 302 5.79 29.54 -3.16
CA LEU A 302 5.16 28.25 -2.87
C LEU A 302 3.68 28.37 -3.21
N VAL A 303 3.18 27.53 -4.10
CA VAL A 303 1.81 27.59 -4.63
C VAL A 303 1.13 26.23 -4.54
N LEU A 304 -0.20 26.24 -4.46
CA LEU A 304 -1.00 25.01 -4.47
C LEU A 304 -0.90 24.25 -5.80
N THR A 305 -0.77 22.93 -5.68
CA THR A 305 -1.02 22.00 -6.80
C THR A 305 -2.52 21.78 -6.98
N ARG A 306 -2.92 20.96 -7.97
CA ARG A 306 -4.32 20.52 -8.10
C ARG A 306 -4.75 19.73 -6.86
N ARG A 307 -3.88 18.83 -6.38
CA ARG A 307 -4.09 18.05 -5.15
C ARG A 307 -4.24 18.98 -3.95
N GLY A 308 -3.37 19.99 -3.80
CA GLY A 308 -3.46 20.94 -2.69
C GLY A 308 -4.76 21.74 -2.66
N ARG A 309 -5.31 22.12 -3.82
CA ARG A 309 -6.63 22.77 -3.89
C ARG A 309 -7.75 21.86 -3.40
N GLN A 310 -7.73 20.58 -3.79
CA GLN A 310 -8.71 19.59 -3.34
C GLN A 310 -8.61 19.38 -1.82
N LEU A 311 -7.40 19.20 -1.28
CA LEU A 311 -7.19 19.01 0.15
C LEU A 311 -7.63 20.21 0.98
N ARG A 312 -7.48 21.43 0.44
CA ARG A 312 -7.94 22.65 1.12
C ARG A 312 -9.48 22.74 1.19
N GLU A 313 -10.19 22.14 0.24
CA GLU A 313 -11.65 22.19 0.15
C GLU A 313 -12.33 21.05 0.93
N ASP A 314 -11.56 20.03 1.33
CA ASP A 314 -12.06 18.82 2.00
C ASP A 314 -11.17 18.46 3.20
N PRO A 315 -11.58 18.86 4.43
CA PRO A 315 -10.84 18.56 5.66
C PRO A 315 -10.66 17.06 5.93
N GLU A 316 -11.59 16.21 5.49
CA GLU A 316 -11.49 14.76 5.64
C GLU A 316 -10.39 14.22 4.74
N ALA A 317 -10.34 14.69 3.48
CA ALA A 317 -9.26 14.35 2.57
C ALA A 317 -7.90 14.86 3.05
N LEU A 318 -7.84 16.02 3.73
CA LEU A 318 -6.62 16.54 4.36
C LEU A 318 -6.12 15.63 5.47
N TRP A 319 -7.02 15.19 6.36
CA TRP A 319 -6.71 14.21 7.41
C TRP A 319 -6.15 12.92 6.82
N GLN A 320 -6.86 12.32 5.86
CA GLN A 320 -6.46 11.07 5.21
C GLN A 320 -5.09 11.21 4.52
N ALA A 321 -4.83 12.34 3.85
CA ALA A 321 -3.54 12.59 3.20
C ALA A 321 -2.38 12.78 4.21
N ALA A 322 -2.67 13.38 5.36
CA ALA A 322 -1.69 13.56 6.41
C ALA A 322 -1.28 12.22 7.05
N THR A 323 -2.25 11.33 7.36
CA THR A 323 -1.94 10.00 7.90
C THR A 323 -1.18 9.14 6.88
N GLU A 324 -1.53 9.28 5.59
CA GLU A 324 -0.95 8.52 4.48
C GLU A 324 0.50 8.90 4.23
N THR A 325 0.86 10.16 4.46
CA THR A 325 2.20 10.68 4.17
C THR A 325 3.24 10.21 5.18
N LEU A 326 2.85 10.04 6.46
CA LEU A 326 3.81 9.83 7.54
C LEU A 326 4.51 8.46 7.48
N CYS A 327 3.78 7.39 7.14
CA CYS A 327 4.33 6.02 7.11
C CYS A 327 4.51 5.45 5.69
N ARG A 328 4.39 6.28 4.64
CA ARG A 328 4.63 5.87 3.24
C ARG A 328 6.09 6.05 2.80
N THR A 329 6.92 6.69 3.62
CA THR A 329 8.32 6.98 3.34
C THR A 329 9.19 5.73 3.54
N GLY A 330 9.32 4.87 2.51
CA GLY A 330 10.11 3.64 2.62
C GLY A 330 11.51 3.82 3.25
N GLY A 331 12.00 2.79 3.94
CA GLY A 331 13.29 2.82 4.62
C GLY A 331 13.21 3.35 6.05
N LEU A 332 14.23 4.12 6.46
CA LEU A 332 14.42 4.52 7.86
C LEU A 332 13.34 5.50 8.36
N ASP A 333 12.84 6.38 7.49
CA ASP A 333 11.82 7.38 7.84
C ASP A 333 10.52 6.70 8.29
N GLN A 334 10.03 5.73 7.51
CA GLN A 334 8.87 4.91 7.86
C GLN A 334 9.13 4.10 9.13
N ALA A 335 10.32 3.52 9.30
CA ALA A 335 10.64 2.77 10.52
C ALA A 335 10.62 3.66 11.77
N ALA A 336 11.12 4.90 11.69
CA ALA A 336 11.06 5.91 12.75
C ALA A 336 9.62 6.29 13.10
N ALA A 337 8.79 6.57 12.09
CA ALA A 337 7.38 6.87 12.30
C ALA A 337 6.64 5.69 12.95
N GLU A 338 6.75 4.49 12.37
CA GLU A 338 6.09 3.28 12.88
C GLU A 338 6.47 2.99 14.35
N THR A 339 7.76 3.10 14.67
CA THR A 339 8.28 2.80 16.00
C THR A 339 7.77 3.81 17.04
N LEU A 340 7.88 5.12 16.75
CA LEU A 340 7.43 6.14 17.70
C LEU A 340 5.91 6.06 17.92
N LEU A 341 5.12 5.94 16.85
CA LEU A 341 3.66 5.83 16.95
C LEU A 341 3.24 4.59 17.73
N GLY A 342 3.89 3.45 17.48
CA GLY A 342 3.66 2.22 18.21
C GLY A 342 3.94 2.31 19.70
N MET A 343 5.07 2.94 20.06
CA MET A 343 5.43 3.17 21.46
C MET A 343 4.42 4.07 22.17
N LEU A 344 3.97 5.14 21.51
CA LEU A 344 2.97 6.05 22.06
C LEU A 344 1.61 5.37 22.24
N LEU A 345 1.19 4.52 21.30
CA LEU A 345 -0.07 3.77 21.37
C LEU A 345 -0.08 2.67 22.42
N ALA A 346 1.05 1.99 22.62
CA ALA A 346 1.20 0.89 23.58
C ALA A 346 1.25 1.37 25.04
N ARG A 347 1.25 2.69 25.29
CA ARG A 347 1.17 3.23 26.64
C ARG A 347 -0.16 2.89 27.30
N THR A 348 -0.07 2.25 28.45
CA THR A 348 -1.15 2.25 29.43
C THR A 348 -1.08 3.56 30.21
N PRO A 349 -2.21 4.24 30.49
CA PRO A 349 -2.22 5.44 31.33
C PRO A 349 -1.65 5.06 32.69
N GLN A 350 -0.44 5.54 33.01
CA GLN A 350 0.13 5.35 34.33
C GLN A 350 -0.47 6.43 35.23
N GLY A 351 -1.17 6.02 36.29
CA GLY A 351 -1.70 6.95 37.28
C GLY A 351 -0.62 7.92 37.74
N SER A 352 -0.96 9.20 37.82
CA SER A 352 -0.09 10.31 38.22
C SER A 352 0.46 10.09 39.64
N GLY A 353 1.54 9.31 39.75
CA GLY A 353 2.28 9.08 40.97
C GLY A 353 3.49 10.00 40.99
N SER A 354 3.58 10.86 42.02
CA SER A 354 4.60 11.90 42.22
C SER A 354 6.06 11.43 42.37
N HIS A 355 6.39 10.19 41.98
CA HIS A 355 7.73 9.59 42.07
C HIS A 355 8.20 8.92 40.77
N ALA A 356 7.64 9.25 39.60
CA ALA A 356 8.25 8.88 38.33
C ALA A 356 9.63 9.54 38.22
N ARG A 357 10.70 8.75 38.34
CA ARG A 357 12.06 9.20 37.98
C ARG A 357 11.99 9.79 36.57
N ARG A 358 12.77 10.86 36.31
CA ARG A 358 12.98 11.39 34.94
C ARG A 358 13.22 10.21 34.01
N GLY A 359 12.20 9.87 33.24
CA GLY A 359 12.25 8.75 32.33
C GLY A 359 13.15 9.11 31.18
N GLU A 360 13.62 8.10 30.46
CA GLU A 360 14.09 8.31 29.10
C GLU A 360 12.98 8.97 28.25
N SER A 361 13.38 9.89 27.35
CA SER A 361 12.45 10.53 26.42
C SER A 361 11.95 9.57 25.34
N ASP A 362 10.77 9.86 24.79
CA ASP A 362 10.12 9.01 23.77
C ASP A 362 10.98 8.87 22.51
N VAL A 363 11.70 9.94 22.19
CA VAL A 363 12.64 9.99 21.07
C VAL A 363 13.80 9.03 21.28
N GLU A 364 14.42 9.07 22.46
CA GLU A 364 15.57 8.20 22.80
C GLU A 364 15.14 6.73 22.86
N ALA A 365 13.96 6.45 23.42
CA ALA A 365 13.42 5.10 23.49
C ALA A 365 13.19 4.52 22.09
N ALA A 366 12.60 5.29 21.18
CA ALA A 366 12.35 4.89 19.80
C ALA A 366 13.65 4.75 18.99
N GLU A 367 14.60 5.68 19.15
CA GLU A 367 15.95 5.58 18.57
C GLU A 367 16.66 4.29 18.99
N ARG A 368 16.62 3.96 20.29
CA ARG A 368 17.22 2.72 20.78
C ARG A 368 16.53 1.50 20.18
N ALA A 369 15.20 1.45 20.17
CA ALA A 369 14.47 0.30 19.65
C ALA A 369 14.76 0.06 18.15
N LEU A 370 14.94 1.12 17.37
CA LEU A 370 15.35 1.03 15.98
C LEU A 370 16.78 0.50 15.83
N THR A 371 17.73 1.07 16.57
CA THR A 371 19.13 0.65 16.55
C THR A 371 19.29 -0.82 16.99
N GLU A 372 18.57 -1.25 18.04
CA GLU A 372 18.51 -2.65 18.48
C GLU A 372 17.91 -3.59 17.42
N SER A 373 17.03 -3.07 16.56
CA SER A 373 16.39 -3.82 15.47
C SER A 373 17.23 -3.85 14.19
N GLY A 374 18.46 -3.33 14.22
CA GLY A 374 19.39 -3.36 13.09
C GLY A 374 19.24 -2.21 12.10
N TRP A 375 18.41 -1.20 12.39
CA TRP A 375 18.34 0.02 11.58
C TRP A 375 19.57 0.88 11.84
N VAL A 376 20.56 0.74 10.97
CA VAL A 376 21.74 1.60 10.92
C VAL A 376 21.67 2.39 9.60
N PRO A 377 21.86 3.72 9.60
CA PRO A 377 21.99 4.50 8.38
C PRO A 377 23.08 3.94 7.47
N ALA A 378 22.86 4.04 6.15
CA ALA A 378 23.83 3.58 5.17
C ALA A 378 25.20 4.24 5.42
N GLU A 379 26.25 3.42 5.58
CA GLU A 379 27.61 3.93 5.72
C GLU A 379 27.97 4.79 4.50
N PRO A 380 28.50 6.03 4.67
CA PRO A 380 29.20 6.70 3.59
C PRO A 380 30.39 5.81 3.15
N PRO A 381 30.75 5.77 1.85
CA PRO A 381 31.84 4.92 1.38
C PRO A 381 33.11 5.21 2.19
N ALA A 382 33.63 4.18 2.86
CA ALA A 382 34.76 4.31 3.76
C ALA A 382 36.01 4.81 2.99
N PRO A 383 36.70 5.87 3.45
CA PRO A 383 38.05 6.13 3.01
C PRO A 383 38.95 5.00 3.52
N SER A 384 39.72 4.39 2.63
CA SER A 384 40.65 3.30 2.94
C SER A 384 41.69 3.74 4.00
N GLY A 385 41.55 3.26 5.24
CA GLY A 385 42.53 3.52 6.30
C GLY A 385 42.10 2.99 7.68
N ARG A 386 43.05 2.41 8.44
CA ARG A 386 42.86 1.74 9.74
C ARG A 386 42.53 2.73 10.86
N HIS A 387 41.30 2.83 11.40
CA HIS A 387 41.10 3.42 12.75
C HIS A 387 39.78 2.99 13.45
N ALA A 388 39.87 2.40 14.64
CA ALA A 388 38.72 2.15 15.53
C ALA A 388 37.99 3.44 16.00
N ALA A 389 38.63 4.61 15.86
CA ALA A 389 38.05 5.91 16.16
C ALA A 389 37.16 6.49 15.05
N SER A 390 37.19 5.94 13.83
CA SER A 390 36.22 6.29 12.79
C SER A 390 34.88 5.61 13.09
N HIS A 391 34.89 4.31 13.40
CA HIS A 391 33.67 3.54 13.73
C HIS A 391 32.82 4.16 14.84
N ARG A 392 33.43 4.75 15.88
CA ARG A 392 32.69 5.43 16.96
C ARG A 392 31.99 6.71 16.48
N ARG A 393 32.66 7.51 15.64
CA ARG A 393 32.07 8.71 15.03
C ARG A 393 31.00 8.40 13.98
N THR A 394 31.16 7.31 13.23
CA THR A 394 30.13 6.86 12.28
C THR A 394 28.89 6.34 13.01
N ALA A 395 29.06 5.64 14.13
CA ALA A 395 27.96 5.17 14.98
C ALA A 395 27.22 6.34 15.68
N GLU A 396 27.95 7.36 16.17
CA GLU A 396 27.37 8.58 16.72
C GLU A 396 26.56 9.35 15.66
N ALA A 397 27.12 9.56 14.46
CA ALA A 397 26.41 10.22 13.35
C ALA A 397 25.20 9.42 12.84
N ALA A 398 25.26 8.10 12.90
CA ALA A 398 24.15 7.20 12.58
C ALA A 398 23.01 7.34 13.59
N SER A 399 23.33 7.33 14.88
CA SER A 399 22.39 7.58 15.99
C SER A 399 21.73 8.95 15.85
N ASP A 400 22.52 9.97 15.51
CA ASP A 400 22.04 11.36 15.31
C ASP A 400 21.02 11.45 14.16
N GLN A 401 21.21 10.69 13.08
CA GLN A 401 20.25 10.65 11.98
C GLN A 401 18.93 9.97 12.38
N VAL A 402 18.99 8.82 13.05
CA VAL A 402 17.79 8.12 13.55
C VAL A 402 17.03 9.02 14.52
N ARG A 403 17.74 9.65 15.45
CA ARG A 403 17.19 10.62 16.41
C ARG A 403 16.49 11.77 15.68
N ALA A 404 17.14 12.38 14.69
CA ALA A 404 16.56 13.49 13.93
C ALA A 404 15.25 13.11 13.22
N LEU A 405 15.16 11.89 12.68
CA LEU A 405 13.93 11.39 12.05
C LEU A 405 12.81 11.18 13.06
N VAL A 406 13.10 10.55 14.20
CA VAL A 406 12.14 10.37 15.29
C VAL A 406 11.67 11.74 15.84
N MET A 407 12.59 12.70 15.99
CA MET A 407 12.27 14.07 16.39
C MET A 407 11.36 14.77 15.39
N ALA A 408 11.59 14.61 14.09
CA ALA A 408 10.74 15.19 13.06
C ALA A 408 9.29 14.68 13.15
N VAL A 409 9.10 13.38 13.43
CA VAL A 409 7.78 12.80 13.68
C VAL A 409 7.16 13.41 14.95
N SER A 410 7.92 13.48 16.05
CA SER A 410 7.45 14.11 17.30
C SER A 410 6.99 15.56 17.06
N TRP A 411 7.80 16.37 16.38
CA TRP A 411 7.46 17.76 16.07
C TRP A 411 6.20 17.89 15.23
N LEU A 412 5.99 16.99 14.26
CA LEU A 412 4.75 16.99 13.49
C LEU A 412 3.54 16.71 14.40
N LEU A 413 3.62 15.69 15.26
CA LEU A 413 2.55 15.35 16.20
C LEU A 413 2.25 16.50 17.16
N GLU A 414 3.28 17.16 17.69
CA GLU A 414 3.16 18.35 18.55
C GLU A 414 2.49 19.50 17.81
N THR A 415 2.95 19.78 16.59
CA THR A 415 2.46 20.89 15.78
C THR A 415 0.98 20.75 15.46
N LEU A 416 0.52 19.51 15.27
CA LEU A 416 -0.88 19.19 14.99
C LEU A 416 -1.74 19.01 16.27
N GLY A 417 -1.18 19.24 17.47
CA GLY A 417 -1.91 19.07 18.73
C GLY A 417 -2.33 17.62 19.01
N LEU A 418 -1.57 16.64 18.49
CA LEU A 418 -1.87 15.21 18.63
C LEU A 418 -1.28 14.61 19.91
N LEU A 419 -0.47 15.38 20.63
CA LEU A 419 0.11 15.03 21.92
C LEU A 419 -0.44 15.95 23.01
N THR A 420 -0.59 15.42 24.23
CA THR A 420 -0.84 16.21 25.42
C THR A 420 0.38 17.04 25.79
N ASP A 421 0.16 18.07 26.61
CA ASP A 421 1.26 18.80 27.25
C ASP A 421 2.16 17.84 28.05
N ASP A 422 3.44 18.21 28.14
CA ASP A 422 4.44 17.47 28.91
C ASP A 422 4.06 17.44 30.39
N ASP A 423 4.02 16.25 30.99
CA ASP A 423 3.74 16.04 32.40
C ASP A 423 4.90 16.51 33.32
N GLY A 424 5.95 17.08 32.75
CA GLY A 424 7.16 17.55 33.43
C GLY A 424 8.22 16.46 33.57
N ALA A 425 7.92 15.21 33.20
CA ALA A 425 8.86 14.11 33.12
C ALA A 425 9.36 13.84 31.70
N GLY A 426 8.94 14.63 30.71
CA GLY A 426 9.31 14.48 29.30
C GLY A 426 8.48 13.43 28.57
N ARG A 427 7.36 12.97 29.16
CA ARG A 427 6.47 11.95 28.60
C ARG A 427 5.16 12.61 28.18
N ARG A 428 4.75 12.33 26.94
CA ARG A 428 3.50 12.83 26.38
C ARG A 428 2.57 11.68 26.03
N GLU A 429 1.27 11.91 26.18
CA GLU A 429 0.24 10.97 25.75
C GLU A 429 -0.38 11.42 24.43
N LEU A 430 -0.90 10.47 23.66
CA LEU A 430 -1.68 10.80 22.47
C LEU A 430 -3.05 11.33 22.89
N THR A 431 -3.46 12.46 22.32
CA THR A 431 -4.85 12.93 22.42
C THR A 431 -5.79 11.96 21.71
N ALA A 432 -7.12 12.09 21.87
CA ALA A 432 -8.05 11.23 21.14
C ALA A 432 -7.88 11.31 19.61
N PRO A 433 -7.73 12.50 18.98
CA PRO A 433 -7.30 12.61 17.60
C PRO A 433 -5.91 12.02 17.35
N GLY A 434 -4.96 12.21 18.26
CA GLY A 434 -3.61 11.62 18.15
C GLY A 434 -3.62 10.09 18.07
N ARG A 435 -4.45 9.42 18.88
CA ARG A 435 -4.60 7.96 18.84
C ARG A 435 -5.17 7.50 17.51
N ALA A 436 -6.22 8.16 17.02
CA ALA A 436 -6.80 7.85 15.71
C ALA A 436 -5.80 8.10 14.57
N PHE A 437 -5.03 9.20 14.63
CA PHE A 437 -3.98 9.52 13.65
C PHE A 437 -2.91 8.43 13.63
N ALA A 438 -2.39 8.03 14.79
CA ALA A 438 -1.39 7.00 14.92
C ALA A 438 -1.87 5.64 14.39
N ILE A 439 -3.10 5.23 14.74
CA ILE A 439 -3.70 3.99 14.25
C ILE A 439 -3.89 4.04 12.72
N ALA A 440 -4.39 5.15 12.18
CA ALA A 440 -4.59 5.32 10.74
C ALA A 440 -3.26 5.23 9.96
N CYS A 441 -2.19 5.87 10.44
CA CYS A 441 -0.84 5.78 9.86
C CYS A 441 -0.33 4.33 9.83
N LEU A 442 -0.40 3.62 10.96
CA LEU A 442 0.06 2.24 11.05
C LEU A 442 -0.80 1.30 10.20
N HIS A 443 -2.12 1.49 10.20
CA HIS A 443 -3.05 0.73 9.36
C HIS A 443 -2.68 0.88 7.88
N GLN A 444 -2.54 2.10 7.38
CA GLN A 444 -2.21 2.38 5.98
C GLN A 444 -0.84 1.79 5.58
N SER A 445 0.13 1.84 6.49
CA SER A 445 1.43 1.20 6.27
C SER A 445 1.32 -0.33 6.18
N ALA A 446 0.49 -0.93 7.03
CA ALA A 446 0.35 -2.37 7.16
C ALA A 446 -0.52 -3.01 6.06
N VAL A 447 -1.52 -2.29 5.54
CA VAL A 447 -2.43 -2.79 4.49
C VAL A 447 -1.96 -2.42 3.08
N ALA A 448 -0.87 -1.67 2.93
CA ALA A 448 -0.28 -1.37 1.63
C ALA A 448 0.10 -2.67 0.87
N PRO A 449 -0.04 -2.71 -0.47
CA PRO A 449 0.38 -3.86 -1.25
C PRO A 449 1.87 -4.12 -1.04
N ARG A 450 2.22 -5.40 -0.84
CA ARG A 450 3.63 -5.79 -0.75
C ARG A 450 4.27 -5.62 -2.12
N ALA A 451 5.32 -4.81 -2.19
CA ALA A 451 6.25 -4.89 -3.30
C ALA A 451 7.12 -6.15 -3.12
N VAL A 452 7.33 -6.90 -4.20
CA VAL A 452 8.41 -7.90 -4.24
C VAL A 452 9.72 -7.10 -4.10
N VAL A 453 10.44 -7.32 -3.00
CA VAL A 453 11.77 -6.75 -2.75
C VAL A 453 12.81 -7.56 -3.51
#